data_AF-A0A963HXJ1-F1
#
_entry.id   AF-A0A963HXJ1-F1
#
_cell.length_a   1.000
_cell.length_b   1.000
_cell.length_c   1.000
_cell.angle_alpha   90.00
_cell.angle_beta   90.00
_cell.angle_gamma   90.00
#
_symmetry.space_group_name_H-M   'P 1'
#
loop_
_entity.id
_entity.type
_entity.pdbx_description
1 polymer ?
#
loop_
_entity_poly.entity_id
_entity_poly.type
_entity_poly.pdbx_seq_one_letter_code
_entity_poly.pdbx_strand_id
1 'polypeptide(L)'
;VNGWSNAARVMGQVPFDSGSSYTLSQLPLFVLMGDLAVRSGMSGRLYSSAQTMFSGLRGSQAFATLGASAGFGAVSGSSIATAATMTRVALPSMRSARYDDRLSVGSVAAGGTLGILIPPSIALVVYGMIAEQSVPRLYAASLLPGILLFAIYVVIVALLTAFKSGMAPKEALRASLGQRVRALANVWEITLLFVVVIGGIYTGMLSATEAAAVGAAGAFLLGFLQRKLTLRD
;
A
#
# COMPACT_ATOMS: atom_id res chain seq x y z
N VAL A 1 33.26 6.20 -38.50
CA VAL A 1 32.70 6.99 -37.38
C VAL A 1 31.45 7.66 -37.90
N ASN A 2 30.27 7.20 -37.50
CA ASN A 2 28.99 7.50 -38.17
C ASN A 2 28.45 8.93 -37.91
N GLY A 3 29.28 9.97 -37.94
CA GLY A 3 28.86 11.37 -37.91
C GLY A 3 28.18 11.86 -36.62
N TRP A 4 28.30 13.16 -36.34
CA TRP A 4 27.63 13.82 -35.21
C TRP A 4 26.10 13.76 -35.32
N SER A 5 25.55 13.65 -36.54
CA SER A 5 24.11 13.54 -36.79
C SER A 5 23.51 12.22 -36.32
N ASN A 6 24.17 11.08 -36.53
CA ASN A 6 23.68 9.81 -36.00
C ASN A 6 23.95 9.69 -34.51
N ALA A 7 25.05 10.24 -34.00
CA ALA A 7 25.28 10.33 -32.55
C ALA A 7 24.17 11.13 -31.85
N ALA A 8 23.76 12.27 -32.41
CA ALA A 8 22.64 13.06 -31.88
C ALA A 8 21.29 12.34 -31.97
N ARG A 9 21.06 11.58 -33.06
CA ARG A 9 19.84 10.74 -33.19
C ARG A 9 19.81 9.63 -32.15
N VAL A 10 20.90 8.88 -31.98
CA VAL A 10 20.99 7.82 -30.96
C VAL A 10 20.86 8.42 -29.55
N MET A 11 21.50 9.57 -29.28
CA MET A 11 21.39 10.28 -28.02
C MET A 11 19.95 10.73 -27.69
N GLY A 12 19.16 11.13 -28.70
CA GLY A 12 17.75 11.46 -28.51
C GLY A 12 16.82 10.25 -28.47
N GLN A 13 17.18 9.18 -29.18
CA GLN A 13 16.37 7.98 -29.32
C GLN A 13 16.42 7.08 -28.07
N VAL A 14 17.58 6.97 -27.40
CA VAL A 14 17.72 6.15 -26.18
C VAL A 14 16.79 6.62 -25.04
N PRO A 15 16.71 7.92 -24.70
CA PRO A 15 15.74 8.42 -23.71
C PRO A 15 14.29 8.26 -24.16
N PHE A 16 14.01 8.44 -25.47
CA PHE A 16 12.67 8.28 -26.02
C PHE A 16 12.20 6.82 -25.88
N ASP A 17 12.97 5.86 -26.40
CA ASP A 17 12.67 4.43 -26.32
C ASP A 17 12.56 3.96 -24.87
N SER A 18 13.41 4.47 -23.97
CA SER A 18 13.34 4.18 -22.53
C SER A 18 12.07 4.74 -21.89
N GLY A 19 11.67 5.97 -22.23
CA GLY A 19 10.49 6.65 -21.68
C GLY A 19 9.16 6.11 -22.21
N SER A 20 9.14 5.61 -23.46
CA SER A 20 7.99 4.95 -24.07
C SER A 20 7.95 3.43 -23.82
N SER A 21 8.79 2.92 -22.92
CA SER A 21 8.81 1.50 -22.56
C SER A 21 7.45 1.06 -22.00
N TYR A 22 6.92 -0.04 -22.55
CA TYR A 22 5.70 -0.68 -22.10
C TYR A 22 5.72 -1.00 -20.58
N THR A 23 6.90 -1.24 -20.01
CA THR A 23 7.11 -1.50 -18.59
C THR A 23 6.84 -0.26 -17.72
N LEU A 24 7.02 0.96 -18.24
CA LEU A 24 6.74 2.19 -17.47
C LEU A 24 5.25 2.52 -17.44
N SER A 25 4.46 2.02 -18.39
CA SER A 25 3.00 2.27 -18.45
C SER A 25 2.25 1.74 -17.21
N GLN A 26 2.80 0.74 -16.51
CA GLN A 26 2.20 0.22 -15.28
C GLN A 26 2.33 1.20 -14.10
N LEU A 27 3.28 2.15 -14.13
CA LEU A 27 3.50 3.09 -13.03
C LEU A 27 2.33 4.07 -12.88
N PRO A 28 1.88 4.79 -13.92
CA PRO A 28 0.67 5.61 -13.84
C PRO A 28 -0.56 4.81 -13.42
N LEU A 29 -0.69 3.55 -13.85
CA LEU A 29 -1.86 2.71 -13.54
C LEU A 29 -1.90 2.32 -12.06
N PHE A 30 -0.77 1.93 -11.46
CA PHE A 30 -0.73 1.68 -10.01
C PHE A 30 -0.94 2.96 -9.19
N VAL A 31 -0.40 4.10 -9.65
CA VAL A 31 -0.67 5.39 -9.01
C VAL A 31 -2.16 5.73 -9.08
N LEU A 32 -2.78 5.56 -10.25
CA LEU A 32 -4.22 5.78 -10.45
C LEU A 32 -5.06 4.86 -9.57
N MET A 33 -4.73 3.56 -9.51
CA MET A 33 -5.40 2.60 -8.64
C MET A 33 -5.33 3.04 -7.17
N GLY A 34 -4.16 3.48 -6.70
CA GLY A 34 -3.98 4.01 -5.36
C GLY A 34 -4.83 5.26 -5.09
N ASP A 35 -4.85 6.22 -6.01
CA ASP A 35 -5.65 7.45 -5.89
C ASP A 35 -7.15 7.14 -5.84
N LEU A 36 -7.63 6.27 -6.71
CA LEU A 36 -9.03 5.80 -6.74
C LEU A 36 -9.41 5.08 -5.44
N ALA A 37 -8.51 4.28 -4.87
CA ALA A 37 -8.73 3.61 -3.58
C ALA A 37 -8.86 4.62 -2.42
N VAL A 38 -8.11 5.73 -2.46
CA VAL A 38 -8.24 6.81 -1.47
C VAL A 38 -9.57 7.54 -1.65
N ARG A 39 -9.89 7.98 -2.87
CA ARG A 39 -11.11 8.74 -3.18
C ARG A 39 -12.39 7.97 -2.88
N SER A 40 -12.39 6.66 -3.15
CA SER A 40 -13.51 5.77 -2.85
C SER A 40 -13.67 5.43 -1.35
N GLY A 41 -12.75 5.91 -0.50
CA GLY A 41 -12.78 5.72 0.94
C GLY A 41 -12.35 4.33 1.41
N MET A 42 -11.70 3.53 0.56
CA MET A 42 -11.21 2.19 0.93
C MET A 42 -10.16 2.28 2.03
N SER A 43 -9.29 3.29 2.00
CA SER A 43 -8.23 3.51 3.02
C SER A 43 -8.79 3.74 4.42
N GLY A 44 -9.89 4.48 4.55
CA GLY A 44 -10.58 4.69 5.84
C GLY A 44 -11.28 3.42 6.35
N ARG A 45 -11.90 2.64 5.46
CA ARG A 45 -12.49 1.33 5.81
C ARG A 45 -11.43 0.33 6.24
N LEU A 46 -10.28 0.33 5.57
CA LEU A 46 -9.14 -0.48 5.96
C LEU A 46 -8.64 -0.11 7.35
N TYR A 47 -8.45 1.19 7.63
CA TYR A 47 -7.97 1.64 8.94
C TYR A 47 -8.95 1.31 10.08
N SER A 48 -10.24 1.59 9.90
CA SER A 48 -11.26 1.25 10.90
C SER A 48 -11.40 -0.26 11.13
N SER A 49 -11.24 -1.06 10.08
CA SER A 49 -11.23 -2.52 10.19
C SER A 49 -9.98 -3.02 10.92
N ALA A 50 -8.81 -2.45 10.63
CA ALA A 50 -7.58 -2.74 11.35
C ALA A 50 -7.68 -2.35 12.84
N GLN A 51 -8.26 -1.19 13.17
CA GLN A 51 -8.54 -0.81 14.56
C GLN A 51 -9.41 -1.83 15.28
N THR A 52 -10.46 -2.35 14.60
CA THR A 52 -11.32 -3.38 15.17
C THR A 52 -10.56 -4.70 15.39
N MET A 53 -9.70 -5.09 14.44
CA MET A 53 -8.89 -6.30 14.52
C MET A 53 -7.90 -6.27 15.69
N PHE A 54 -7.21 -5.15 15.87
CA PHE A 54 -6.22 -4.99 16.94
C PHE A 54 -6.81 -4.49 18.26
N SER A 55 -8.13 -4.28 18.34
CA SER A 55 -8.79 -3.80 19.54
C SER A 55 -8.50 -4.66 20.77
N GLY A 56 -8.20 -4.01 21.89
CA GLY A 56 -7.90 -4.66 23.17
C GLY A 56 -6.44 -4.99 23.38
N LEU A 57 -5.56 -4.61 22.44
CA LEU A 57 -4.12 -4.58 22.61
C LEU A 57 -3.71 -3.18 23.06
N ARG A 58 -2.82 -3.05 24.03
CA ARG A 58 -2.30 -1.72 24.39
C ARG A 58 -1.60 -1.10 23.18
N GLY A 59 -2.13 -0.01 22.65
CA GLY A 59 -1.63 0.61 21.43
C GLY A 59 -2.27 0.11 20.14
N SER A 60 -3.52 -0.40 20.16
CA SER A 60 -4.23 -0.93 18.98
C SER A 60 -4.23 0.02 17.80
N GLN A 61 -4.27 1.35 18.01
CA GLN A 61 -4.25 2.29 16.90
C GLN A 61 -2.90 2.33 16.20
N ALA A 62 -1.79 2.13 16.91
CA ALA A 62 -0.46 2.02 16.31
C ALA A 62 -0.35 0.73 15.48
N PHE A 63 -0.81 -0.41 16.02
CA PHE A 63 -0.90 -1.67 15.25
C PHE A 63 -1.81 -1.54 14.04
N ALA A 64 -2.96 -0.87 14.20
CA ALA A 64 -3.89 -0.60 13.12
C ALA A 64 -3.28 0.28 12.03
N THR A 65 -2.49 1.29 12.41
CA THR A 65 -1.75 2.12 11.46
C THR A 65 -0.77 1.26 10.65
N LEU A 66 0.00 0.39 11.29
CA LEU A 66 0.93 -0.52 10.58
C LEU A 66 0.16 -1.47 9.66
N GLY A 67 -0.91 -2.10 10.14
CA GLY A 67 -1.70 -3.06 9.36
C GLY A 67 -2.43 -2.41 8.19
N ALA A 68 -3.00 -1.22 8.40
CA ALA A 68 -3.63 -0.44 7.34
C ALA A 68 -2.60 0.07 6.33
N SER A 69 -1.40 0.47 6.78
CA SER A 69 -0.31 0.84 5.87
C SER A 69 0.14 -0.35 5.03
N ALA A 70 0.24 -1.55 5.63
CA ALA A 70 0.57 -2.77 4.90
C ALA A 70 -0.48 -3.10 3.83
N GLY A 71 -1.77 -3.11 4.21
CA GLY A 71 -2.86 -3.43 3.29
C GLY A 71 -3.05 -2.38 2.20
N PHE A 72 -2.87 -1.09 2.52
CA PHE A 72 -2.97 -0.01 1.52
C PHE A 72 -1.72 0.06 0.65
N GLY A 73 -0.55 -0.28 1.20
CA GLY A 73 0.69 -0.47 0.45
C GLY A 73 0.53 -1.53 -0.64
N ALA A 74 -0.14 -2.63 -0.31
CA ALA A 74 -0.51 -3.70 -1.24
C ALA A 74 -1.54 -3.30 -2.32
N VAL A 75 -1.95 -2.03 -2.37
CA VAL A 75 -2.79 -1.47 -3.44
C VAL A 75 -2.03 -0.33 -4.10
N SER A 76 -1.61 0.68 -3.34
CA SER A 76 -0.98 1.87 -3.90
C SER A 76 0.43 1.63 -4.45
N GLY A 77 1.15 0.61 -3.97
CA GLY A 77 2.54 0.32 -4.31
C GLY A 77 3.50 1.48 -4.12
N SER A 78 3.11 2.47 -3.30
CA SER A 78 3.81 3.74 -3.12
C SER A 78 3.95 4.07 -1.64
N SER A 79 5.20 4.18 -1.19
CA SER A 79 5.50 4.59 0.19
C SER A 79 5.02 6.00 0.50
N ILE A 80 5.18 6.93 -0.44
CA ILE A 80 4.78 8.33 -0.26
C ILE A 80 3.25 8.42 -0.18
N ALA A 81 2.53 7.75 -1.09
CA ALA A 81 1.07 7.74 -1.08
C ALA A 81 0.53 7.06 0.18
N THR A 82 1.15 5.96 0.62
CA THR A 82 0.79 5.25 1.86
C THR A 82 0.99 6.15 3.07
N ALA A 83 2.16 6.77 3.22
CA ALA A 83 2.46 7.68 4.32
C ALA A 83 1.50 8.88 4.33
N ALA A 84 1.26 9.51 3.19
CA ALA A 84 0.36 10.66 3.07
C ALA A 84 -1.10 10.30 3.44
N THR A 85 -1.57 9.15 2.95
CA THR A 85 -2.93 8.66 3.22
C THR A 85 -3.08 8.29 4.70
N MET A 86 -2.16 7.50 5.24
CA MET A 86 -2.23 7.05 6.64
C MET A 86 -1.99 8.19 7.62
N THR A 87 -1.22 9.22 7.26
CA THR A 87 -1.15 10.47 8.04
C THR A 87 -2.52 11.11 8.17
N ARG A 88 -3.26 11.27 7.06
CA ARG A 88 -4.59 11.89 7.07
C ARG A 88 -5.63 11.07 7.82
N VAL A 89 -5.53 9.74 7.76
CA VAL A 89 -6.52 8.82 8.34
C VAL A 89 -6.22 8.51 9.82
N ALA A 90 -4.98 8.18 10.16
CA ALA A 90 -4.63 7.67 11.48
C ALA A 90 -4.23 8.77 12.48
N LEU A 91 -3.48 9.79 12.05
CA LEU A 91 -2.89 10.76 12.97
C LEU A 91 -3.95 11.57 13.74
N PRO A 92 -5.06 12.06 13.14
CA PRO A 92 -6.11 12.73 13.88
C PRO A 92 -6.78 11.81 14.92
N SER A 93 -7.02 10.55 14.56
CA SER A 93 -7.59 9.53 15.46
C SER A 93 -6.68 9.29 16.67
N MET A 94 -5.38 9.05 16.43
CA MET A 94 -4.40 8.77 17.49
C MET A 94 -4.24 9.97 18.44
N ARG A 95 -4.18 11.19 17.90
CA ARG A 95 -4.11 12.42 18.70
C ARG A 95 -5.37 12.64 19.53
N SER A 96 -6.56 12.41 18.96
CA SER A 96 -7.82 12.51 19.72
C SER A 96 -7.89 11.51 20.87
N ALA A 97 -7.30 10.32 20.68
CA ALA A 97 -7.14 9.29 21.69
C ALA A 97 -5.98 9.55 22.66
N ARG A 98 -5.28 10.68 22.55
CA ARG A 98 -4.13 11.08 23.39
C ARG A 98 -2.95 10.09 23.33
N TYR A 99 -2.67 9.54 22.16
CA TYR A 99 -1.40 8.84 21.92
C TYR A 99 -0.23 9.83 21.93
N ASP A 100 0.94 9.36 22.35
CA ASP A 100 2.18 10.13 22.21
C ASP A 100 2.50 10.35 20.73
N ASP A 101 2.91 11.58 20.39
CA ASP A 101 3.15 11.98 19.00
C ASP A 101 4.33 11.21 18.38
N ARG A 102 5.31 10.76 19.17
CA ARG A 102 6.44 9.94 18.67
C ARG A 102 5.96 8.56 18.25
N LEU A 103 5.07 7.93 19.03
CA LEU A 103 4.47 6.66 18.65
C LEU A 103 3.54 6.82 17.45
N SER A 104 2.75 7.91 17.42
CA SER A 104 1.80 8.17 16.35
C SER A 104 2.47 8.43 15.00
N VAL A 105 3.37 9.42 14.95
CA VAL A 105 4.12 9.77 13.74
C VAL A 105 5.08 8.64 13.36
N GLY A 106 5.74 8.02 14.35
CA GLY A 106 6.64 6.89 14.11
C GLY A 106 5.94 5.69 13.48
N SER A 107 4.72 5.36 13.92
CA SER A 107 3.94 4.26 13.32
C SER A 107 3.53 4.55 11.88
N VAL A 108 3.17 5.80 11.56
CA VAL A 108 2.85 6.20 10.18
C VAL A 108 4.10 6.19 9.30
N ALA A 109 5.22 6.71 9.79
CA ALA A 109 6.48 6.73 9.07
C ALA A 109 6.98 5.31 8.77
N ALA A 110 6.97 4.43 9.78
CA ALA A 110 7.30 3.02 9.62
C ALA A 110 6.30 2.31 8.70
N GLY A 111 5.00 2.57 8.84
CA GLY A 111 3.98 2.00 7.96
C GLY A 111 4.19 2.38 6.49
N GLY A 112 4.59 3.63 6.21
CA GLY A 112 4.89 4.09 4.86
C GLY A 112 6.01 3.30 4.17
N THR A 113 7.00 2.80 4.91
CA THR A 113 8.08 1.99 4.32
C THR A 113 7.58 0.63 3.85
N LEU A 114 6.52 0.08 4.47
CA LEU A 114 5.94 -1.21 4.04
C LEU A 114 5.35 -1.14 2.62
N GLY A 115 4.89 0.05 2.20
CA GLY A 115 4.33 0.26 0.86
C GLY A 115 5.34 0.05 -0.28
N ILE A 116 6.64 0.00 0.00
CA ILE A 116 7.66 -0.33 -1.01
C ILE A 116 7.89 -1.85 -1.12
N LEU A 117 7.67 -2.60 -0.04
CA LEU A 117 8.03 -4.01 0.06
C LEU A 117 6.86 -4.95 -0.17
N ILE A 118 5.63 -4.55 0.17
CA ILE A 118 4.45 -5.41 0.01
C ILE A 118 3.90 -5.23 -1.41
N PRO A 119 3.91 -6.28 -2.26
CA PRO A 119 3.47 -6.18 -3.65
C PRO A 119 1.99 -5.78 -3.81
N PRO A 120 1.60 -5.12 -4.93
CA PRO A 120 2.46 -4.61 -6.00
C PRO A 120 3.23 -3.34 -5.55
N SER A 121 4.42 -3.08 -6.12
CA SER A 121 5.29 -1.97 -5.70
C SER A 121 5.93 -1.27 -6.90
N ILE A 122 5.72 0.05 -6.98
CA ILE A 122 6.27 0.91 -8.03
C ILE A 122 7.80 0.90 -7.99
N ALA A 123 8.39 0.90 -6.79
CA ALA A 123 9.84 0.91 -6.68
C ALA A 123 10.47 -0.41 -7.15
N LEU A 124 9.82 -1.55 -6.87
CA LEU A 124 10.28 -2.85 -7.37
C LEU A 124 10.15 -2.97 -8.89
N VAL A 125 9.16 -2.32 -9.49
CA VAL A 125 9.06 -2.19 -10.95
C VAL A 125 10.25 -1.41 -11.51
N VAL A 126 10.54 -0.24 -10.96
CA VAL A 126 11.68 0.59 -11.39
C VAL A 126 12.99 -0.16 -11.19
N TYR A 127 13.16 -0.83 -10.05
CA TYR A 127 14.33 -1.66 -9.78
C TYR A 127 14.44 -2.81 -10.79
N GLY A 128 13.34 -3.51 -11.08
CA GLY A 128 13.33 -4.59 -12.07
C GLY A 128 13.70 -4.13 -13.47
N MET A 129 13.29 -2.92 -13.86
CA MET A 129 13.71 -2.33 -15.13
C MET A 129 15.21 -2.02 -15.15
N ILE A 130 15.75 -1.38 -14.11
CA ILE A 130 17.16 -0.99 -14.06
C ILE A 130 18.08 -2.21 -13.95
N ALA A 131 17.70 -3.19 -13.13
CA ALA A 131 18.47 -4.41 -12.88
C ALA A 131 18.17 -5.53 -13.89
N GLU A 132 17.35 -5.24 -14.91
CA GLU A 132 16.88 -6.20 -15.93
C GLU A 132 16.33 -7.50 -15.32
N GLN A 133 15.62 -7.36 -14.19
CA GLN A 133 15.01 -8.47 -13.46
C GLN A 133 13.52 -8.60 -13.78
N SER A 134 13.02 -9.81 -13.63
CA SER A 134 11.59 -10.11 -13.73
C SER A 134 10.82 -9.48 -12.56
N VAL A 135 9.91 -8.54 -12.85
CA VAL A 135 9.02 -7.91 -11.86
C VAL A 135 8.21 -8.95 -11.06
N PRO A 136 7.57 -9.98 -11.68
CA PRO A 136 6.92 -11.05 -10.92
C PRO A 136 7.82 -11.76 -9.91
N ARG A 137 9.09 -12.01 -10.26
CA ARG A 137 10.05 -12.62 -9.33
C ARG A 137 10.42 -11.69 -8.19
N LEU A 138 10.58 -10.39 -8.47
CA LEU A 138 10.83 -9.39 -7.43
C LEU A 138 9.66 -9.27 -6.46
N TYR A 139 8.42 -9.30 -6.97
CA TYR A 139 7.22 -9.33 -6.12
C TYR A 139 7.24 -10.56 -5.20
N ALA A 140 7.49 -11.75 -5.74
CA ALA A 140 7.60 -12.97 -4.93
C ALA A 140 8.73 -12.88 -3.89
N ALA A 141 9.91 -12.39 -4.29
CA ALA A 141 11.06 -12.24 -3.42
C ALA A 141 10.83 -11.20 -2.31
N SER A 142 10.05 -10.14 -2.57
CA SER A 142 9.78 -9.06 -1.62
C SER A 142 8.73 -9.41 -0.56
N LEU A 143 7.91 -10.45 -0.79
CA LEU A 143 6.85 -10.83 0.13
C LEU A 143 7.40 -11.23 1.51
N LEU A 144 8.45 -12.06 1.53
CA LEU A 144 9.10 -12.50 2.77
C LEU A 144 9.69 -11.31 3.57
N PRO A 145 10.55 -10.44 3.00
CA PRO A 145 11.07 -9.30 3.72
C PRO A 145 9.97 -8.29 4.11
N GLY A 146 8.91 -8.14 3.31
CA GLY A 146 7.75 -7.32 3.67
C GLY A 146 7.02 -7.80 4.92
N ILE A 147 6.71 -9.10 4.98
CA ILE A 147 6.09 -9.72 6.16
C ILE A 147 7.02 -9.65 7.37
N LEU A 148 8.32 -9.92 7.18
CA LEU A 148 9.31 -9.85 8.25
C LEU A 148 9.41 -8.44 8.82
N LEU A 149 9.49 -7.41 7.97
CA LEU A 149 9.57 -6.02 8.41
C LEU A 149 8.29 -5.60 9.14
N PHE A 150 7.12 -6.00 8.64
CA PHE A 150 5.85 -5.78 9.32
C PHE A 150 5.85 -6.42 10.72
N ALA A 151 6.28 -7.67 10.84
CA ALA A 151 6.38 -8.36 12.13
C ALA A 151 7.34 -7.65 13.09
N ILE A 152 8.50 -7.19 12.61
CA ILE A 152 9.45 -6.40 13.39
C ILE A 152 8.79 -5.11 13.91
N TYR A 153 8.07 -4.37 13.07
CA TYR A 153 7.37 -3.16 13.49
C TYR A 153 6.27 -3.44 14.53
N VAL A 154 5.52 -4.52 14.37
CA VAL A 154 4.55 -4.98 15.37
C VAL A 154 5.25 -5.27 16.70
N VAL A 155 6.36 -6.00 16.70
CA VAL A 155 7.14 -6.27 17.92
C VAL A 155 7.63 -4.98 18.56
N ILE A 156 8.16 -4.04 17.78
CA ILE A 156 8.64 -2.75 18.30
C ILE A 156 7.49 -1.97 18.97
N VAL A 157 6.31 -1.88 18.33
CA VAL A 157 5.15 -1.21 18.94
C VAL A 157 4.71 -1.91 20.22
N ALA A 158 4.71 -3.25 20.24
CA ALA A 158 4.38 -4.02 21.45
C ALA A 158 5.37 -3.75 22.59
N LEU A 159 6.67 -3.70 22.31
CA LEU A 159 7.69 -3.39 23.30
C LEU A 159 7.56 -1.95 23.80
N LEU A 160 7.37 -0.97 22.92
CA LEU A 160 7.22 0.43 23.30
C LEU A 160 5.99 0.65 24.18
N THR A 161 4.86 0.05 23.82
CA THR A 161 3.60 0.18 24.58
C THR A 161 3.60 -0.63 25.88
N ALA A 162 4.44 -1.67 26.00
CA ALA A 162 4.62 -2.43 27.23
C ALA A 162 5.58 -1.75 28.22
N PHE A 163 6.72 -1.23 27.75
CA PHE A 163 7.80 -0.72 28.62
C PHE A 163 7.76 0.79 28.88
N LYS A 164 7.20 1.60 27.97
CA LYS A 164 7.09 3.05 28.17
C LYS A 164 5.67 3.42 28.58
N SER A 165 5.48 3.65 29.88
CA SER A 165 4.24 4.19 30.41
C SER A 165 3.93 5.56 29.78
N GLY A 166 2.69 5.74 29.33
CA GLY A 166 2.21 7.02 28.76
C GLY A 166 2.28 7.15 27.24
N MET A 167 2.87 6.21 26.49
CA MET A 167 2.92 6.30 25.02
C MET A 167 1.58 6.00 24.33
N ALA A 168 0.77 5.15 24.95
CA ALA A 168 -0.57 4.83 24.49
C ALA A 168 -1.53 4.85 25.68
N PRO A 169 -2.79 5.30 25.48
CA PRO A 169 -3.83 5.21 26.49
C PRO A 169 -4.09 3.74 26.85
N LYS A 170 -4.56 3.49 28.08
CA LYS A 170 -5.10 2.18 28.45
C LYS A 170 -6.37 1.96 27.65
N GLU A 171 -6.38 0.92 26.83
CA GLU A 171 -7.55 0.60 26.01
C GLU A 171 -8.69 0.02 26.83
N ALA A 172 -9.89 0.54 26.59
CA ALA A 172 -11.10 0.18 27.33
C ALA A 172 -12.01 -0.82 26.58
N LEU A 173 -11.85 -1.01 25.26
CA LEU A 173 -12.82 -1.75 24.45
C LEU A 173 -12.16 -2.87 23.63
N ARG A 174 -12.57 -4.10 23.91
CA ARG A 174 -12.26 -5.30 23.12
C ARG A 174 -13.41 -5.58 22.17
N ALA A 175 -13.14 -5.66 20.87
CA ALA A 175 -14.13 -6.15 19.93
C ALA A 175 -14.33 -7.66 20.11
N SER A 176 -15.59 -8.09 20.02
CA SER A 176 -15.98 -9.49 19.97
C SER A 176 -15.47 -10.16 18.67
N LEU A 177 -15.39 -11.49 18.65
CA LEU A 177 -15.01 -12.25 17.46
C LEU A 177 -15.93 -11.93 16.26
N GLY A 178 -17.23 -11.79 16.48
CA GLY A 178 -18.19 -11.42 15.43
C GLY A 178 -17.92 -10.03 14.84
N GLN A 179 -17.50 -9.06 15.64
CA GLN A 179 -17.10 -7.74 15.16
C GLN A 179 -15.80 -7.78 14.33
N ARG A 180 -14.84 -8.62 14.73
CA ARG A 180 -13.58 -8.83 13.98
C ARG A 180 -13.83 -9.47 12.62
N VAL A 181 -14.68 -10.50 12.55
CA VAL A 181 -15.07 -11.12 11.26
C VAL A 181 -15.78 -10.12 10.36
N ARG A 182 -16.70 -9.33 10.92
CA ARG A 182 -17.38 -8.27 10.14
C ARG A 182 -16.41 -7.19 9.66
N ALA A 183 -15.39 -6.85 10.46
CA ALA A 183 -14.35 -5.94 10.05
C ALA A 183 -13.54 -6.48 8.85
N LEU A 184 -13.20 -7.77 8.84
CA LEU A 184 -12.55 -8.39 7.67
C LEU A 184 -13.43 -8.32 6.43
N ALA A 185 -14.74 -8.57 6.57
CA ALA A 185 -15.69 -8.47 5.47
C ALA A 185 -15.81 -7.03 4.90
N ASN A 186 -15.55 -6.00 5.72
CA ASN A 186 -15.62 -4.60 5.30
C ASN A 186 -14.46 -4.12 4.43
N VAL A 187 -13.43 -4.96 4.22
CA VAL A 187 -12.25 -4.63 3.40
C VAL A 187 -12.13 -5.52 2.16
N TRP A 188 -13.24 -6.13 1.76
CA TRP A 188 -13.29 -7.07 0.64
C TRP A 188 -12.80 -6.46 -0.67
N GLU A 189 -12.94 -5.14 -0.88
CA GLU A 189 -12.51 -4.46 -2.11
C GLU A 189 -11.01 -4.52 -2.29
N ILE A 190 -10.26 -4.22 -1.23
CA ILE A 190 -8.80 -4.26 -1.24
C ILE A 190 -8.32 -5.69 -1.42
N THR A 191 -8.94 -6.64 -0.72
CA THR A 191 -8.64 -8.07 -0.87
C THR A 191 -8.91 -8.53 -2.30
N LEU A 192 -10.03 -8.13 -2.90
CA LEU A 192 -10.37 -8.46 -4.28
C LEU A 192 -9.34 -7.90 -5.26
N LEU A 193 -9.00 -6.61 -5.14
CA LEU A 193 -7.99 -5.98 -6.00
C LEU A 193 -6.63 -6.68 -5.87
N PHE A 194 -6.19 -6.94 -4.63
CA PHE A 194 -4.95 -7.66 -4.37
C PHE A 194 -4.94 -9.06 -5.00
N VAL A 195 -6.00 -9.84 -4.80
CA VAL A 195 -6.11 -11.21 -5.34
C VAL A 195 -6.15 -11.20 -6.86
N VAL A 196 -6.88 -10.27 -7.48
CA VAL A 196 -6.93 -10.16 -8.95
C VAL A 196 -5.57 -9.78 -9.53
N VAL A 197 -4.90 -8.77 -8.94
CA VAL A 197 -3.60 -8.29 -9.44
C VAL A 197 -2.50 -9.32 -9.20
N ILE A 198 -2.29 -9.74 -7.95
CA ILE A 198 -1.20 -10.66 -7.60
C ILE A 198 -1.51 -12.07 -8.09
N GLY A 199 -2.75 -12.52 -7.98
CA GLY A 199 -3.17 -13.82 -8.50
C GLY A 199 -3.03 -13.90 -10.03
N GLY A 200 -3.41 -12.85 -10.76
CA GLY A 200 -3.21 -12.78 -12.21
C GLY A 200 -1.74 -12.83 -12.61
N ILE A 201 -0.86 -12.13 -11.88
CA ILE A 201 0.59 -12.16 -12.11
C ILE A 201 1.18 -13.53 -11.82
N TYR A 202 0.85 -14.16 -10.68
CA TYR A 202 1.46 -15.42 -10.26
C TYR A 202 0.92 -16.65 -11.00
N THR A 203 -0.32 -16.60 -11.46
CA THR A 203 -0.86 -17.65 -12.35
C THR A 203 -0.34 -17.53 -13.78
N GLY A 204 0.33 -16.42 -14.13
CA GLY A 204 0.79 -16.14 -15.48
C GLY A 204 -0.33 -15.71 -16.44
N MET A 205 -1.55 -15.49 -15.93
CA MET A 205 -2.69 -15.03 -16.73
C MET A 205 -2.54 -13.57 -17.17
N LEU A 206 -1.90 -12.74 -16.34
CA LEU A 206 -1.67 -11.33 -16.60
C LEU A 206 -0.18 -11.00 -16.47
N SER A 207 0.35 -10.23 -17.41
CA SER A 207 1.60 -9.51 -17.21
C SER A 207 1.46 -8.45 -16.11
N ALA A 208 2.58 -7.96 -15.57
CA ALA A 208 2.55 -6.91 -14.54
C ALA A 208 1.83 -5.64 -15.02
N THR A 209 1.99 -5.28 -16.29
CA THR A 209 1.31 -4.15 -16.93
C THR A 209 -0.20 -4.38 -17.06
N GLU A 210 -0.62 -5.55 -17.54
CA GLU A 210 -2.05 -5.88 -17.65
C GLU A 210 -2.71 -5.95 -16.26
N ALA A 211 -2.01 -6.50 -15.28
CA ALA A 211 -2.49 -6.54 -13.90
C ALA A 211 -2.67 -5.12 -13.32
N ALA A 212 -1.77 -4.19 -13.62
CA ALA A 212 -1.93 -2.78 -13.24
C ALA A 212 -3.17 -2.15 -13.89
N ALA A 213 -3.41 -2.41 -15.18
CA ALA A 213 -4.57 -1.91 -15.90
C ALA A 213 -5.89 -2.47 -15.33
N VAL A 214 -5.94 -3.79 -15.11
CA VAL A 214 -7.09 -4.48 -14.50
C VAL A 214 -7.33 -3.98 -13.08
N GLY A 215 -6.27 -3.77 -12.30
CA GLY A 215 -6.36 -3.22 -10.95
C GLY A 215 -6.93 -1.79 -10.93
N ALA A 216 -6.43 -0.90 -11.78
CA ALA A 216 -6.93 0.47 -11.89
C ALA A 216 -8.40 0.52 -12.35
N ALA A 217 -8.75 -0.24 -13.39
CA ALA A 217 -10.12 -0.36 -13.87
C ALA A 217 -11.05 -0.96 -12.80
N GLY A 218 -10.58 -1.99 -12.08
CA GLY A 218 -11.29 -2.60 -10.97
C GLY A 218 -11.54 -1.62 -9.83
N ALA A 219 -10.55 -0.82 -9.44
CA ALA A 219 -10.70 0.20 -8.40
C ALA A 219 -11.70 1.28 -8.80
N PHE A 220 -11.69 1.71 -10.07
CA PHE A 220 -12.67 2.63 -10.61
C PHE A 220 -14.09 2.04 -10.57
N LEU A 221 -14.26 0.82 -11.08
CA LEU A 221 -15.55 0.12 -11.11
C LEU A 221 -16.11 -0.08 -9.69
N LEU A 222 -15.28 -0.51 -8.75
CA LEU A 222 -15.69 -0.70 -7.35
C LEU A 222 -16.11 0.64 -6.72
N GLY A 223 -15.33 1.71 -6.92
CA GLY A 223 -15.69 3.04 -6.42
C GLY A 223 -16.96 3.59 -7.06
N PHE A 224 -17.16 3.35 -8.36
CA PHE A 224 -18.37 3.77 -9.10
C PHE A 224 -19.62 3.00 -8.64
N LEU A 225 -19.54 1.68 -8.53
CA LEU A 225 -20.65 0.82 -8.08
C LEU A 225 -21.08 1.15 -6.65
N GLN A 226 -20.13 1.54 -5.80
CA GLN A 226 -20.41 1.97 -4.42
C GLN A 226 -20.89 3.43 -4.32
N ARG A 227 -21.06 4.12 -5.46
CA ARG A 227 -21.42 5.55 -5.54
C ARG A 227 -20.47 6.45 -4.75
N LYS A 228 -19.20 6.05 -4.69
CA LYS A 228 -18.11 6.82 -4.08
C LYS A 228 -17.31 7.61 -5.11
N LEU A 229 -17.39 7.22 -6.38
CA LEU A 229 -16.78 7.90 -7.52
C LEU A 229 -17.86 8.25 -8.55
N THR A 230 -17.63 9.32 -9.29
CA THR A 230 -18.45 9.75 -10.43
C THR A 230 -17.66 9.71 -11.73
N LEU A 231 -18.32 9.83 -12.89
CA LEU A 231 -17.64 9.87 -14.20
C LEU A 231 -16.75 11.11 -14.40
N ARG A 232 -16.75 12.06 -13.45
CA ARG A 232 -15.89 13.24 -13.45
C ARG A 232 -14.60 13.04 -12.65
N ASP A 233 -14.49 11.95 -11.89
CA ASP A 233 -13.33 11.56 -11.09
C ASP A 233 -12.39 10.64 -11.86
#